data_AF-A0A945HXS2-F1
#
_entry.id   AF-A0A945HXS2-F1
#
_cell.length_a   1.000
_cell.length_b   1.000
_cell.length_c   1.000
_cell.angle_alpha   90.00
_cell.angle_beta   90.00
_cell.angle_gamma   90.00
#
_symmetry.space_group_name_H-M   'P 1'
#
loop_
_entity.id
_entity.type
_entity.pdbx_description
1 polymer ?
#
loop_
_entity_poly.entity_id
_entity_poly.type
_entity_poly.pdbx_seq_one_letter_code
_entity_poly.pdbx_strand_id
1 'polypeptide(L)' 'MKVTIWKNDNESNERAITRFNKKVQGSRKIIKIRSDRYHKKDATKRYARAAAIMRDHHRARKEKTKFY' A
#
# COMPACT_ATOMS: atom_id res chain seq x y z
N MET A 1 -14.82 6.43 5.24
CA MET A 1 -14.83 5.17 6.01
C MET A 1 -13.72 5.18 7.07
N LYS A 2 -14.01 4.98 8.36
CA LYS A 2 -13.04 5.01 9.49
C LYS A 2 -12.31 3.66 9.61
N VAL A 3 -11.01 3.64 9.93
CA VAL A 3 -10.31 2.37 10.28
C VAL A 3 -10.48 2.16 11.77
N THR A 4 -11.09 1.05 12.16
CA THR A 4 -11.34 0.70 13.56
C THR A 4 -10.73 -0.67 13.89
N ILE A 5 -10.22 -0.76 15.12
CA ILE A 5 -9.85 -2.03 15.75
C ILE A 5 -10.49 -2.07 17.14
N TRP A 6 -10.95 -3.25 17.51
CA TRP A 6 -11.29 -3.58 18.89
C TRP A 6 -10.10 -4.36 19.45
N LYS A 7 -9.70 -4.03 20.68
CA LYS A 7 -8.63 -4.77 21.37
C LYS A 7 -9.25 -6.04 21.95
N ASN A 8 -8.57 -7.16 21.81
CA ASN A 8 -9.00 -8.42 22.40
C ASN A 8 -8.40 -8.55 23.80
N ASP A 9 -9.08 -9.25 24.70
CA ASP A 9 -8.64 -9.40 26.10
C ASP A 9 -7.28 -10.11 26.21
N ASN A 10 -7.00 -11.07 25.32
CA ASN A 10 -5.75 -11.83 25.26
C ASN A 10 -4.66 -11.19 24.39
N GLU A 11 -4.69 -9.87 24.20
CA GLU A 11 -3.77 -9.16 23.32
C GLU A 11 -2.94 -8.08 24.05
N SER A 12 -1.63 -8.10 23.83
CA SER A 12 -0.74 -7.01 24.25
C SER A 12 -1.00 -5.72 23.45
N ASN A 13 -0.73 -4.57 24.05
CA ASN A 13 -0.93 -3.28 23.38
C ASN A 13 -0.15 -3.18 22.05
N GLU A 14 1.06 -3.71 22.00
CA GLU A 14 1.92 -3.71 20.81
C GLU A 14 1.32 -4.50 19.64
N ARG A 15 0.70 -5.65 19.92
CA ARG A 15 0.00 -6.44 18.91
C ARG A 15 -1.21 -5.70 18.37
N ALA A 16 -1.96 -5.01 19.25
CA ALA A 16 -3.11 -4.20 18.84
C ALA A 16 -2.67 -3.05 17.91
N ILE A 17 -1.61 -2.33 18.27
CA ILE A 17 -1.02 -1.25 17.44
C ILE A 17 -0.56 -1.81 16.08
N THR A 18 0.11 -2.96 16.08
CA THR A 18 0.58 -3.60 14.84
C THR A 18 -0.58 -3.95 13.92
N ARG A 19 -1.68 -4.48 14.47
CA ARG A 19 -2.89 -4.80 13.71
C ARG A 19 -3.56 -3.54 13.16
N PHE A 20 -3.64 -2.46 13.96
CA PHE A 20 -4.12 -1.17 13.48
C PHE A 20 -3.28 -0.67 12.30
N ASN A 21 -1.95 -0.68 12.43
CA ASN A 21 -1.04 -0.26 11.37
C ASN A 21 -1.25 -1.06 10.08
N LYS A 22 -1.41 -2.39 10.17
CA LYS A 22 -1.75 -3.24 9.02
C LYS A 22 -3.07 -2.84 8.38
N LYS A 23 -4.13 -2.58 9.16
CA LYS A 23 -5.42 -2.10 8.63
C LYS A 23 -5.30 -0.73 7.97
N VAL A 24 -4.53 0.19 8.55
CA VAL A 24 -4.28 1.52 7.97
C VAL A 24 -3.54 1.40 6.63
N GLN A 25 -2.48 0.59 6.58
CA GLN A 25 -1.74 0.33 5.35
C GLN A 25 -2.63 -0.31 4.27
N GLY A 26 -3.41 -1.34 4.64
CA GLY A 26 -4.36 -2.00 3.75
C GLY A 26 -5.45 -1.07 3.20
N SER A 27 -5.86 -0.06 3.99
CA SER A 27 -6.85 0.93 3.55
C SER A 27 -6.35 1.90 2.48
N ARG A 28 -5.02 1.95 2.22
CA ARG A 28 -4.33 2.84 1.27
C ARG A 28 -4.61 4.34 1.42
N LYS A 29 -5.28 4.77 2.50
CA LYS A 29 -5.64 6.18 2.74
C LYS A 29 -4.44 7.11 2.76
N ILE A 30 -3.35 6.69 3.41
CA ILE A 30 -2.13 7.51 3.49
C ILE A 30 -1.57 7.77 2.09
N ILE A 31 -1.58 6.76 1.22
CA ILE A 31 -1.11 6.89 -0.17
C ILE A 31 -2.01 7.86 -0.93
N LYS A 32 -3.33 7.72 -0.79
CA LYS A 32 -4.31 8.61 -1.43
C LYS A 32 -4.18 10.06 -0.95
N ILE A 33 -4.13 10.29 0.35
CA ILE A 33 -3.97 11.65 0.92
C ILE A 33 -2.66 12.28 0.43
N ARG A 34 -1.57 11.50 0.32
CA ARG A 34 -0.30 11.99 -0.23
C ARG A 34 -0.37 12.26 -1.73
N SER A 35 -1.11 11.48 -2.51
CA SER A 35 -1.28 11.74 -3.94
C SER A 35 -2.10 13.00 -4.19
N ASP A 36 -3.13 13.20 -3.37
CA ASP A 36 -4.12 14.26 -3.54
C ASP A 36 -3.63 15.60 -2.95
N ARG A 37 -2.53 15.59 -2.20
CA ARG A 37 -1.91 16.80 -1.59
C ARG A 37 -1.57 17.87 -2.62
N TYR A 38 -1.11 17.48 -3.81
CA TYR A 38 -0.73 18.40 -4.88
C TYR A 38 -1.48 18.05 -6.15
N HIS A 39 -1.82 19.07 -6.94
CA HIS A 39 -2.41 18.87 -8.25
C HIS A 39 -1.47 18.06 -9.14
N LYS A 40 -2.01 17.02 -9.78
CA LYS A 40 -1.32 16.21 -10.79
C LYS A 40 -2.18 16.13 -12.02
N LYS A 41 -1.57 16.37 -13.17
CA LYS A 41 -2.18 16.12 -14.48
C LYS A 41 -2.35 14.61 -14.67
N ASP A 42 -3.44 14.22 -15.32
CA ASP A 42 -3.68 12.83 -15.69
C ASP A 42 -2.54 12.26 -16.54
N ALA A 43 -2.20 11.00 -16.28
CA ALA A 43 -1.14 10.32 -17.01
C ALA A 43 -1.54 10.13 -18.47
N THR A 44 -0.65 10.54 -19.38
CA THR A 44 -0.84 10.24 -20.81
C THR A 44 -0.66 8.73 -21.07
N LYS A 45 -1.18 8.24 -22.21
CA LYS A 45 -1.05 6.83 -22.61
C LYS A 45 0.41 6.33 -22.56
N ARG A 46 1.37 7.18 -22.93
CA ARG A 46 2.82 6.86 -22.87
C ARG A 46 3.28 6.58 -21.43
N TYR A 47 2.93 7.46 -20.48
CA TYR A 47 3.31 7.28 -19.08
C TYR A 47 2.61 6.07 -18.44
N ALA A 48 1.33 5.85 -18.77
CA ALA A 48 0.60 4.67 -18.29
C ALA A 48 1.25 3.35 -18.75
N ARG A 49 1.68 3.28 -20.02
CA ARG A 49 2.41 2.11 -20.57
C ARG A 49 3.77 1.91 -19.90
N ALA A 50 4.57 2.96 -19.78
CA ALA A 50 5.87 2.88 -19.10
C ALA A 50 5.73 2.38 -17.66
N ALA A 51 4.73 2.89 -16.93
CA ALA A 51 4.45 2.45 -15.56
C ALA A 51 3.93 1.00 -15.49
N ALA A 52 3.26 0.48 -16.52
CA ALA A 52 2.86 -0.93 -16.60
C ALA A 52 4.08 -1.84 -16.79
N ILE A 53 4.95 -1.51 -17.76
CA ILE A 53 6.18 -2.26 -18.04
C ILE A 53 7.05 -2.38 -16.77
N MET A 54 7.27 -1.27 -16.06
CA MET A 54 8.06 -1.29 -14.82
C MET A 54 7.40 -2.12 -13.71
N ARG A 55 6.07 -2.13 -13.60
CA ARG A 55 5.37 -2.98 -12.63
C ARG A 55 5.62 -4.46 -12.91
N ASP A 56 5.56 -4.86 -14.17
CA ASP A 56 5.78 -6.26 -14.54
C ASP A 56 7.25 -6.66 -14.36
N HIS A 57 8.19 -5.79 -14.71
CA HIS A 57 9.61 -5.99 -14.40
C HIS A 57 9.85 -6.21 -12.89
N HIS A 58 9.26 -5.38 -12.03
CA HIS A 58 9.40 -5.54 -10.58
C HIS A 58 8.73 -6.82 -10.04
N ARG A 59 7.59 -7.24 -10.63
CA ARG A 59 6.94 -8.51 -10.28
C ARG A 59 7.82 -9.70 -10.64
N ALA A 60 8.33 -9.73 -11.87
CA ALA A 60 9.25 -10.77 -12.34
C ALA A 60 10.52 -10.85 -11.49
N ARG A 61 11.10 -9.70 -11.14
CA ARG A 61 12.26 -9.66 -10.22
C ARG A 61 11.93 -10.26 -8.86
N LYS A 62 10.78 -9.90 -8.27
CA LYS A 62 10.35 -10.41 -6.97
C LYS A 62 10.12 -11.92 -6.98
N GLU A 63 9.60 -12.46 -8.08
CA GLU A 63 9.41 -13.89 -8.28
C GLU A 63 10.76 -14.63 -8.38
N LYS A 64 11.71 -14.08 -9.14
CA LYS A 64 13.07 -14.63 -9.25
C LYS A 64 13.80 -14.67 -7.90
N THR A 65 13.64 -13.65 -7.07
CA THR A 65 14.26 -13.55 -5.73
C THR A 65 13.43 -14.20 -4.62
N LYS A 66 12.41 -14.99 -4.96
CA LYS A 66 11.55 -15.63 -3.94
C LYS A 66 12.19 -16.88 -3.33
N PHE A 67 13.12 -17.50 -4.05
CA PHE A 67 13.71 -18.80 -3.73
C PHE A 67 15.20 -18.74 -3.36
N TYR A 68 15.79 -17.54 -3.39
CA TYR A 68 17.13 -17.21 -2.89
C TYR A 68 16.98 -16.14 -1.83
#